data_AF-A0AA47M978-F1
#
_entry.id   AF-A0AA47M978-F1
#
_cell.length_a   1.000
_cell.length_b   1.000
_cell.length_c   1.000
_cell.angle_alpha   90.00
_cell.angle_beta   90.00
_cell.angle_gamma   90.00
#
_symmetry.space_group_name_H-M   'P 1'
#
loop_
_entity.id
_entity.type
_entity.pdbx_description
1 polymer ?
#
loop_
_entity_poly.entity_id
_entity_poly.type
_entity_poly.pdbx_seq_one_letter_code
_entity_poly.pdbx_strand_id
1 'polypeptide(L)'
;MSTDQDRDYPEATLVTEAGPQWAHAEIGRLSRELRETTREKIQAAEYGLAVLEEKQQLQQRHDDLETEYEAVRQELDQLKEAFGQAHSTHRKVAADGESREESLMLESASKDALYQQKVLELQNDLRQSKASLASTQAENDRLVSVALEMRERSAAVTVALTSPAEIRCQSHSSEMAELQRGQLHDDIREYKVREGRLLQDYSELEEENISLQKQVSVLRQNQVEFEGLKHEIRRLEEDSQCLQSQQEEAVCLGQIAERQLAEALETVKTEREQKAALRKELSHYMTIGDSLYHGSCNISVDNLKLADDSFGADPDGHDLLQGLENGSARGVADEGDNRSSSSPRKKGAFIKPAPSLVDDLLSELNISEIQKLKQQLGQVEREKVSLLNSLQELQKQLEHAHATMSDQRETVGRLTENLSAMRKLQATKERQTALDSEKDRDSRDAGDGDYYELDINGPEILQCKYTVAVSEAGELRQELKTLTADYQASRSRYEEDRARLAAEVQELSSSLATLAKSSCADRQEVARLEKELHLVSTAAGESQGSLNVAQDELVAFSEELANLYNHVCMCNNEMPNRVMLDYYKEGLASVCRSAEGKGEQHGAPVLPQLGPDPRE
;
A
#
# COMPACT_ATOMS: atom_id res chain seq x y z
N MET A 1 12.54 -49.79 101.66
CA MET A 1 11.62 -49.91 102.82
C MET A 1 11.24 -51.38 102.89
N SER A 2 11.94 -52.14 103.72
CA SER A 2 11.43 -52.63 105.03
C SER A 2 10.30 -53.64 104.77
N THR A 3 10.42 -54.92 105.05
CA THR A 3 10.87 -55.51 106.32
C THR A 3 11.18 -57.00 106.14
N ASP A 4 12.21 -57.46 106.85
CA ASP A 4 12.39 -58.84 107.29
C ASP A 4 11.09 -59.43 107.85
N GLN A 5 10.81 -60.68 107.49
CA GLN A 5 10.07 -61.60 108.34
C GLN A 5 10.71 -62.99 108.23
N ASP A 6 11.61 -63.23 109.17
CA ASP A 6 11.90 -64.55 109.70
C ASP A 6 10.60 -65.34 109.88
N ARG A 7 10.51 -66.49 109.23
CA ARG A 7 9.58 -67.55 109.61
C ARG A 7 10.36 -68.82 109.79
N ASP A 8 10.45 -69.20 111.07
CA ASP A 8 10.92 -70.45 111.62
C ASP A 8 10.71 -71.66 110.69
N TYR A 9 11.81 -72.33 110.36
CA TYR A 9 11.78 -73.72 109.95
C TYR A 9 11.56 -74.58 111.20
N PRO A 10 10.52 -75.43 111.26
CA PRO A 10 10.43 -76.42 112.31
C PRO A 10 11.59 -77.41 112.16
N GLU A 11 12.29 -77.61 113.27
CA GLU A 11 13.33 -78.62 113.48
C GLU A 11 12.81 -79.99 113.00
N ALA A 12 13.30 -80.43 111.84
CA ALA A 12 12.97 -81.74 111.29
C ALA A 12 13.74 -82.80 112.09
N THR A 13 13.06 -83.33 113.11
CA THR A 13 13.42 -84.50 113.88
C THR A 13 13.99 -85.60 113.00
N LEU A 14 15.22 -86.02 113.31
CA LEU A 14 15.87 -87.21 112.78
C LEU A 14 14.95 -88.43 112.89
N VAL A 15 14.36 -88.86 111.77
CA VAL A 15 13.93 -90.24 111.59
C VAL A 15 15.11 -90.99 110.97
N THR A 16 16.01 -91.40 111.85
CA THR A 16 17.01 -92.44 111.61
C THR A 16 16.30 -93.79 111.50
N GLU A 17 15.74 -94.09 110.33
CA GLU A 17 15.52 -95.45 109.80
C GLU A 17 14.94 -95.34 108.40
N ALA A 18 15.80 -94.99 107.45
CA ALA A 18 15.52 -95.15 106.03
C ALA A 18 16.82 -95.58 105.38
N GLY A 19 16.92 -96.86 104.99
CA GLY A 19 18.16 -97.47 104.47
C GLY A 19 18.68 -96.79 103.19
N PRO A 20 19.78 -97.30 102.58
CA PRO A 20 20.33 -96.77 101.33
C PRO A 20 19.27 -96.57 100.22
N GLN A 21 18.17 -97.32 100.27
CA GLN A 21 17.01 -97.18 99.39
C GLN A 21 16.29 -95.82 99.49
N TRP A 22 16.24 -95.16 100.64
CA TRP A 22 15.62 -93.82 100.80
C TRP A 22 16.47 -92.72 100.20
N ALA A 23 17.80 -92.75 100.41
CA ALA A 23 18.72 -91.81 99.79
C ALA A 23 18.66 -91.92 98.25
N HIS A 24 18.55 -93.13 97.70
CA HIS A 24 18.34 -93.34 96.26
C HIS A 24 16.98 -92.81 95.79
N ALA A 25 15.90 -92.99 96.56
CA ALA A 25 14.57 -92.45 96.24
C ALA A 25 14.55 -90.92 96.26
N GLU A 26 15.24 -90.30 97.23
CA GLU A 26 15.34 -88.84 97.37
C GLU A 26 16.23 -88.21 96.30
N ILE A 27 17.36 -88.83 95.95
CA ILE A 27 18.15 -88.45 94.76
C ILE A 27 17.29 -88.54 93.49
N GLY A 28 16.43 -89.57 93.36
CA GLY A 28 15.49 -89.72 92.27
C GLY A 28 14.37 -88.66 92.25
N ARG A 29 13.93 -88.16 93.41
CA ARG A 29 12.99 -87.04 93.54
C ARG A 29 13.65 -85.72 93.13
N LEU A 30 14.80 -85.39 93.73
CA LEU A 30 15.56 -84.19 93.43
C LEU A 30 16.03 -84.14 91.96
N SER A 31 16.38 -85.28 91.37
CA SER A 31 16.73 -85.35 89.94
C SER A 31 15.53 -85.14 89.01
N ARG A 32 14.30 -85.48 89.45
CA ARG A 32 13.07 -85.15 88.72
C ARG A 32 12.75 -83.67 88.83
N GLU A 33 12.80 -83.13 90.05
CA GLU A 33 12.55 -81.71 90.34
C GLU A 33 13.59 -80.81 89.64
N LEU A 34 14.87 -81.21 89.61
CA LEU A 34 15.90 -80.52 88.83
C LEU A 34 15.62 -80.57 87.32
N ARG A 35 15.15 -81.71 86.79
CA ARG A 35 14.77 -81.82 85.38
C ARG A 35 13.54 -80.98 85.04
N GLU A 36 12.54 -80.96 85.91
CA GLU A 36 11.33 -80.14 85.76
C GLU A 36 11.70 -78.65 85.79
N THR A 37 12.46 -78.20 86.79
CA THR A 37 12.93 -76.80 86.86
C THR A 37 13.84 -76.44 85.68
N THR A 38 14.69 -77.35 85.21
CA THR A 38 15.52 -77.10 84.01
C THR A 38 14.65 -77.01 82.76
N ARG A 39 13.65 -77.87 82.62
CA ARG A 39 12.68 -77.81 81.50
C ARG A 39 11.89 -76.52 81.53
N GLU A 40 11.40 -76.09 82.69
CA GLU A 40 10.68 -74.83 82.87
C GLU A 40 11.58 -73.62 82.58
N LYS A 41 12.85 -73.65 82.97
CA LYS A 41 13.84 -72.60 82.63
C LYS A 41 14.08 -72.53 81.12
N ILE A 42 14.23 -73.68 80.46
CA ILE A 42 14.39 -73.74 79.00
C ILE A 42 13.12 -73.20 78.32
N GLN A 43 11.94 -73.66 78.74
CA GLN A 43 10.66 -73.18 78.21
C GLN A 43 10.49 -71.67 78.43
N ALA A 44 10.84 -71.13 79.59
CA ALA A 44 10.79 -69.69 79.86
C ALA A 44 11.77 -68.91 78.98
N ALA A 45 12.96 -69.46 78.69
CA ALA A 45 13.92 -68.85 77.77
C ALA A 45 13.43 -68.90 76.32
N GLU A 46 12.81 -70.01 75.88
CA GLU A 46 12.19 -70.14 74.56
C GLU A 46 11.04 -69.15 74.38
N TYR A 47 10.14 -69.03 75.36
CA TYR A 47 9.10 -68.01 75.37
C TYR A 47 9.67 -66.59 75.42
N GLY A 48 10.73 -66.37 76.21
CA GLY A 48 11.42 -65.09 76.29
C GLY A 48 12.04 -64.67 74.95
N LEU A 49 12.65 -65.62 74.23
CA LEU A 49 13.21 -65.39 72.90
C LEU A 49 12.10 -65.08 71.89
N ALA A 50 11.02 -65.87 71.86
CA ALA A 50 9.89 -65.63 70.97
C ALA A 50 9.28 -64.23 71.19
N VAL A 51 9.13 -63.80 72.45
CA VAL A 51 8.65 -62.44 72.78
C VAL A 51 9.63 -61.35 72.31
N LEU A 52 10.94 -61.58 72.40
CA LEU A 52 11.94 -60.63 71.90
C LEU A 52 11.92 -60.54 70.37
N GLU A 53 11.74 -61.67 69.67
CA GLU A 53 11.59 -61.70 68.21
C GLU A 53 10.31 -60.98 67.76
N GLU A 54 9.17 -61.23 68.42
CA GLU A 54 7.93 -60.51 68.16
C GLU A 54 8.07 -59.01 68.44
N LYS A 55 8.72 -58.63 69.55
CA LYS A 55 9.03 -57.22 69.85
C LYS A 55 9.89 -56.60 68.75
N GLN A 56 10.93 -57.29 68.28
CA GLN A 56 11.80 -56.79 67.22
C GLN A 56 11.03 -56.61 65.90
N GLN A 57 10.18 -57.57 65.53
CA GLN A 57 9.32 -57.46 64.34
C GLN A 57 8.31 -56.31 64.46
N LEU A 58 7.71 -56.12 65.64
CA LEU A 58 6.80 -55.01 65.92
C LEU A 58 7.53 -53.66 65.85
N GLN A 59 8.74 -53.58 66.40
CA GLN A 59 9.59 -52.40 66.33
C GLN A 59 9.90 -52.04 64.87
N GLN A 60 10.34 -53.01 64.06
CA GLN A 60 10.63 -52.79 62.65
C GLN A 60 9.39 -52.30 61.88
N ARG A 61 8.23 -52.93 62.08
CA ARG A 61 6.98 -52.47 61.45
C ARG A 61 6.56 -51.07 61.89
N HIS A 62 6.82 -50.71 63.15
CA HIS A 62 6.53 -49.37 63.65
C HIS A 62 7.44 -48.34 62.99
N ASP A 63 8.74 -48.61 62.93
CA ASP A 63 9.72 -47.73 62.29
C ASP A 63 9.39 -47.58 60.78
N ASP A 64 9.05 -48.68 60.09
CA ASP A 64 8.60 -48.66 58.69
C ASP A 64 7.35 -47.78 58.53
N LEU A 65 6.33 -47.95 59.38
CA LEU A 65 5.11 -47.13 59.37
C LEU A 65 5.36 -45.65 59.68
N GLU A 66 6.32 -45.33 60.56
CA GLU A 66 6.72 -43.95 60.83
C GLU A 66 7.36 -43.31 59.60
N THR A 67 8.24 -44.03 58.90
CA THR A 67 8.85 -43.53 57.65
C THR A 67 7.81 -43.31 56.56
N GLU A 68 6.85 -44.23 56.40
CA GLU A 68 5.74 -44.07 55.47
C GLU A 68 4.86 -42.88 55.84
N TYR A 69 4.56 -42.69 57.14
CA TYR A 69 3.80 -41.54 57.63
C TYR A 69 4.52 -40.22 57.35
N GLU A 70 5.82 -40.15 57.61
CA GLU A 70 6.63 -38.96 57.32
C GLU A 70 6.69 -38.66 55.81
N ALA A 71 6.84 -39.69 54.98
CA ALA A 71 6.82 -39.55 53.52
C ALA A 71 5.47 -39.00 53.01
N VAL A 72 4.36 -39.62 53.42
CA VAL A 72 3.01 -39.16 53.04
C VAL A 72 2.73 -37.74 53.53
N ARG A 73 3.24 -37.38 54.73
CA ARG A 73 3.11 -36.02 55.25
C ARG A 73 3.88 -35.01 54.40
N GLN A 74 5.09 -35.33 53.96
CA GLN A 74 5.88 -34.47 53.08
C GLN A 74 5.20 -34.31 51.71
N GLU A 75 4.71 -35.41 51.12
CA GLU A 75 3.95 -35.37 49.86
C GLU A 75 2.70 -34.51 49.97
N LEU A 76 1.97 -34.61 51.09
CA LEU A 76 0.79 -33.78 51.34
C LEU A 76 1.14 -32.29 51.41
N ASP A 77 2.25 -31.94 52.07
CA ASP A 77 2.66 -30.54 52.19
C ASP A 77 3.16 -29.98 50.84
N GLN A 78 3.90 -30.77 50.05
CA GLN A 78 4.25 -30.42 48.66
C GLN A 78 3.00 -30.22 47.79
N LEU A 79 2.00 -31.09 47.93
CA LEU A 79 0.75 -30.97 47.17
C LEU A 79 -0.04 -29.72 47.56
N LYS A 80 -0.08 -29.36 48.85
CA LYS A 80 -0.71 -28.11 49.32
C LYS A 80 0.00 -26.88 48.76
N GLU A 81 1.33 -26.88 48.74
CA GLU A 81 2.11 -25.78 48.17
C GLU A 81 1.87 -25.64 46.67
N ALA A 82 1.93 -26.74 45.92
CA ALA A 82 1.64 -26.76 44.49
C ALA A 82 0.21 -26.29 44.19
N PHE A 83 -0.77 -26.74 44.99
CA PHE A 83 -2.16 -26.30 44.87
C PHE A 83 -2.31 -24.80 45.17
N GLY A 84 -1.67 -24.30 46.23
CA GLY A 84 -1.68 -22.88 46.59
C GLY A 84 -1.06 -22.02 45.50
N GLN A 85 0.06 -22.45 44.93
CA GLN A 85 0.70 -21.79 43.79
C GLN A 85 -0.22 -21.78 42.57
N ALA A 86 -0.77 -22.93 42.17
CA ALA A 86 -1.69 -23.05 41.03
C ALA A 86 -2.97 -22.21 41.20
N HIS A 87 -3.54 -22.15 42.41
CA HIS A 87 -4.70 -21.32 42.68
C HIS A 87 -4.36 -19.82 42.61
N SER A 88 -3.19 -19.43 43.13
CA SER A 88 -2.74 -18.03 43.07
C SER A 88 -2.43 -17.57 41.64
N THR A 89 -1.80 -18.42 40.83
CA THR A 89 -1.50 -18.12 39.42
C THR A 89 -2.78 -18.04 38.61
N HIS A 90 -3.72 -18.98 38.80
CA HIS A 90 -5.01 -18.93 38.13
C HIS A 90 -5.79 -17.66 38.48
N ARG A 91 -5.80 -17.24 39.76
CA ARG A 91 -6.44 -15.98 40.17
C ARG A 91 -5.79 -14.76 39.53
N LYS A 92 -4.45 -14.72 39.46
CA LYS A 92 -3.73 -13.61 38.81
C LYS A 92 -4.03 -13.56 37.31
N VAL A 93 -3.94 -14.69 36.61
CA VAL A 93 -4.25 -14.77 35.17
C VAL A 93 -5.70 -14.38 34.88
N ALA A 94 -6.64 -14.78 35.73
CA ALA A 94 -8.04 -14.36 35.60
C ALA A 94 -8.19 -12.84 35.79
N ALA A 95 -7.58 -12.25 36.82
CA ALA A 95 -7.63 -10.81 37.06
C ALA A 95 -6.93 -10.01 35.95
N ASP A 96 -5.80 -10.48 35.43
CA ASP A 96 -5.10 -9.87 34.29
C ASP A 96 -5.95 -9.98 33.02
N GLY A 97 -6.67 -11.10 32.86
CA GLY A 97 -7.66 -11.30 31.79
C GLY A 97 -8.80 -10.30 31.85
N GLU A 98 -9.41 -10.13 33.03
CA GLU A 98 -10.48 -9.15 33.30
C GLU A 98 -10.00 -7.72 33.06
N SER A 99 -8.83 -7.33 33.58
CA SER A 99 -8.27 -5.99 33.38
C SER A 99 -7.95 -5.68 31.92
N ARG A 100 -7.45 -6.68 31.17
CA ARG A 100 -7.21 -6.55 29.73
C ARG A 100 -8.52 -6.39 28.97
N GLU A 101 -9.55 -7.16 29.31
CA GLU A 101 -10.88 -7.05 28.69
C GLU A 101 -11.51 -5.68 28.99
N GLU A 102 -11.45 -5.20 30.24
CA GLU A 102 -11.91 -3.87 30.61
C GLU A 102 -11.20 -2.76 29.82
N SER A 103 -9.87 -2.87 29.65
CA SER A 103 -9.08 -1.91 28.87
C SER A 103 -9.51 -1.89 27.40
N LEU A 104 -9.72 -3.06 26.79
CA LEU A 104 -10.20 -3.17 25.41
C LEU A 104 -11.62 -2.62 25.25
N MET A 105 -12.49 -2.85 26.24
CA MET A 105 -13.85 -2.31 26.25
C MET A 105 -13.85 -0.79 26.37
N LEU A 106 -13.01 -0.21 27.24
CA LEU A 106 -12.85 1.24 27.36
C LEU A 106 -12.28 1.86 26.09
N GLU A 107 -11.28 1.24 25.47
CA GLU A 107 -10.72 1.68 24.19
C GLU A 107 -11.78 1.63 23.08
N SER A 108 -12.58 0.55 22.99
CA SER A 108 -13.67 0.42 22.04
C SER A 108 -14.73 1.51 22.25
N ALA A 109 -15.16 1.72 23.51
CA ALA A 109 -16.15 2.75 23.84
C ALA A 109 -15.64 4.16 23.52
N SER A 110 -14.36 4.43 23.78
CA SER A 110 -13.72 5.71 23.45
C SER A 110 -13.65 5.94 21.94
N LYS A 111 -13.23 4.92 21.17
CA LYS A 111 -13.22 4.99 19.70
C LYS A 111 -14.62 5.19 19.13
N ASP A 112 -15.61 4.47 19.63
CA ASP A 112 -17.00 4.62 19.20
C ASP A 112 -17.53 6.03 19.49
N ALA A 113 -17.24 6.60 20.67
CA ALA A 113 -17.61 7.97 21.00
C ALA A 113 -16.95 9.00 20.07
N LEU A 114 -15.66 8.82 19.74
CA LEU A 114 -14.95 9.67 18.80
C LEU A 114 -15.53 9.59 17.38
N TYR A 115 -15.83 8.38 16.89
CA TYR A 115 -16.45 8.22 15.57
C TYR A 115 -17.86 8.81 15.54
N GLN A 116 -18.66 8.64 16.60
CA GLN A 116 -19.97 9.27 16.71
C GLN A 116 -19.87 10.80 16.68
N GLN A 117 -18.94 11.39 17.44
CA GLN A 117 -18.68 12.82 17.40
C GLN A 117 -18.30 13.26 15.98
N LYS A 118 -17.38 12.53 15.32
CA LYS A 118 -16.93 12.91 13.98
C LYS A 118 -18.05 12.84 12.94
N VAL A 119 -18.92 11.85 13.04
CA VAL A 119 -20.11 11.74 12.19
C VAL A 119 -21.04 12.93 12.42
N LEU A 120 -21.28 13.34 13.66
CA LEU A 120 -22.12 14.50 13.98
C LEU A 120 -21.54 15.81 13.43
N GLU A 121 -20.23 16.01 13.56
CA GLU A 121 -19.51 17.15 12.95
C GLU A 121 -19.69 17.16 11.44
N LEU A 122 -19.38 16.06 10.75
CA LEU A 122 -19.52 15.96 9.30
C LEU A 122 -20.97 16.16 8.82
N GLN A 123 -21.94 15.65 9.56
CA GLN A 123 -23.36 15.90 9.28
C GLN A 123 -23.73 17.37 9.46
N ASN A 124 -23.13 18.06 10.43
CA ASN A 124 -23.34 19.48 10.65
C ASN A 124 -22.71 20.32 9.54
N ASP A 125 -21.47 20.02 9.17
CA ASP A 125 -20.76 20.67 8.07
C ASP A 125 -21.49 20.48 6.74
N LEU A 126 -22.02 19.28 6.48
CA LEU A 126 -22.85 19.00 5.31
C LEU A 126 -24.14 19.83 5.31
N ARG A 127 -24.81 19.95 6.47
CA ARG A 127 -26.00 20.79 6.61
C ARG A 127 -25.69 22.27 6.40
N GLN A 128 -24.58 22.76 6.96
CA GLN A 128 -24.13 24.13 6.81
C GLN A 128 -23.75 24.45 5.35
N SER A 129 -22.98 23.58 4.70
CA SER A 129 -22.60 23.70 3.29
C SER A 129 -23.81 23.70 2.37
N LYS A 130 -24.81 22.83 2.63
CA LYS A 130 -26.08 22.84 1.89
C LYS A 130 -26.85 24.14 2.08
N ALA A 131 -26.89 24.68 3.30
CA ALA A 131 -27.55 25.94 3.59
C ALA A 131 -26.85 27.13 2.90
N SER A 132 -25.51 27.18 2.91
CA SER A 132 -24.76 28.21 2.18
C SER A 132 -24.96 28.09 0.68
N LEU A 133 -24.95 26.86 0.12
CA LEU A 133 -25.22 26.63 -1.29
C LEU A 133 -26.62 27.15 -1.68
N ALA A 134 -27.65 26.79 -0.91
CA ALA A 134 -29.00 27.27 -1.15
C ALA A 134 -29.11 28.80 -1.07
N SER A 135 -28.43 29.43 -0.10
CA SER A 135 -28.38 30.89 0.01
C SER A 135 -27.67 31.54 -1.18
N THR A 136 -26.53 30.98 -1.62
CA THR A 136 -25.80 31.48 -2.80
C THR A 136 -26.60 31.29 -4.09
N GLN A 137 -27.35 30.19 -4.20
CA GLN A 137 -28.23 29.93 -5.33
C GLN A 137 -29.36 30.95 -5.39
N ALA A 138 -30.01 31.22 -4.25
CA ALA A 138 -31.05 32.24 -4.18
C ALA A 138 -30.54 33.65 -4.53
N GLU A 139 -29.32 34.00 -4.10
CA GLU A 139 -28.70 35.27 -4.48
C GLU A 139 -28.32 35.31 -5.97
N ASN A 140 -27.81 34.21 -6.53
CA ASN A 140 -27.58 34.09 -7.97
C ASN A 140 -28.88 34.27 -8.77
N ASP A 141 -29.97 33.61 -8.38
CA ASP A 141 -31.26 33.75 -9.04
C ASP A 141 -31.76 35.21 -8.98
N ARG A 142 -31.58 35.88 -7.82
CA ARG A 142 -31.88 37.30 -7.65
C ARG A 142 -31.05 38.18 -8.58
N LEU A 143 -29.73 37.96 -8.64
CA LEU A 143 -28.83 38.70 -9.53
C LEU A 143 -29.15 38.47 -11.00
N VAL A 144 -29.52 37.25 -11.39
CA VAL A 144 -29.98 36.93 -12.75
C VAL A 144 -31.25 37.70 -13.08
N SER A 145 -32.24 37.75 -12.19
CA SER A 145 -33.45 38.56 -12.39
C SER A 145 -33.11 40.05 -12.56
N VAL A 146 -32.24 40.61 -11.72
CA VAL A 146 -31.81 42.02 -11.83
C VAL A 146 -31.06 42.26 -13.15
N ALA A 147 -30.18 41.36 -13.56
CA ALA A 147 -29.44 41.47 -14.81
C ALA A 147 -30.38 41.42 -16.03
N LEU A 148 -31.42 40.57 -16.01
CA LEU A 148 -32.45 40.51 -17.04
C LEU A 148 -33.26 41.80 -17.10
N GLU A 149 -33.71 42.34 -15.96
CA GLU A 149 -34.41 43.63 -15.92
C GLU A 149 -33.56 44.77 -16.46
N MET A 150 -32.28 44.84 -16.07
CA MET A 150 -31.35 45.85 -16.59
C MET A 150 -31.13 45.69 -18.09
N ARG A 151 -31.03 44.45 -18.58
CA ARG A 151 -30.92 44.16 -20.02
C ARG A 151 -32.18 44.60 -20.76
N GLU A 152 -33.37 44.29 -20.28
CA GLU A 152 -34.64 44.73 -20.89
C GLU A 152 -34.77 46.26 -20.91
N ARG A 153 -34.43 46.94 -19.80
CA ARG A 153 -34.41 48.40 -19.74
C ARG A 153 -33.39 49.00 -20.71
N SER A 154 -32.19 48.43 -20.76
CA SER A 154 -31.15 48.87 -21.70
C SER A 154 -31.56 48.63 -23.16
N ALA A 155 -32.14 47.48 -23.48
CA ALA A 155 -32.62 47.14 -24.82
C ALA A 155 -33.77 48.05 -25.26
N ALA A 156 -34.71 48.37 -24.37
CA ALA A 156 -35.78 49.32 -24.63
C ALA A 156 -35.25 50.73 -24.92
N VAL A 157 -34.23 51.19 -24.17
CA VAL A 157 -33.56 52.48 -24.39
C VAL A 157 -32.80 52.48 -25.73
N THR A 158 -32.07 51.41 -26.06
CA THR A 158 -31.35 51.28 -27.32
C THR A 158 -32.34 51.29 -28.50
N VAL A 159 -33.43 50.53 -28.45
CA VAL A 159 -34.47 50.49 -29.50
C VAL A 159 -35.17 51.85 -29.66
N ALA A 160 -35.33 52.63 -28.58
CA ALA A 160 -35.94 53.96 -28.64
C ALA A 160 -35.01 55.06 -29.19
N LEU A 161 -33.68 54.88 -29.14
CA LEU A 161 -32.69 55.91 -29.49
C LEU A 161 -31.85 55.60 -30.73
N THR A 162 -31.86 54.38 -31.26
CA THR A 162 -30.96 53.97 -32.37
C THR A 162 -31.64 53.91 -33.73
N SER A 163 -30.90 54.32 -34.76
CA SER A 163 -31.32 54.30 -36.15
C SER A 163 -31.41 52.84 -36.68
N PRO A 164 -32.30 52.51 -37.64
CA PRO A 164 -32.40 51.17 -38.22
C PRO A 164 -31.09 50.59 -38.80
N ALA A 165 -30.12 51.46 -39.11
CA ALA A 165 -28.78 51.05 -39.56
C ALA A 165 -27.89 50.51 -38.42
N GLU A 166 -28.00 51.08 -37.21
CA GLU A 166 -27.24 50.65 -36.03
C GLU A 166 -27.75 49.32 -35.48
N ILE A 167 -29.08 49.11 -35.53
CA ILE A 167 -29.72 47.83 -35.16
C ILE A 167 -29.19 46.69 -36.04
N ARG A 168 -29.00 46.93 -37.34
CA ARG A 168 -28.45 45.93 -38.28
C ARG A 168 -26.99 45.60 -37.97
N CYS A 169 -26.19 46.60 -37.60
CA CYS A 169 -24.79 46.41 -37.22
C CYS A 169 -24.66 45.66 -35.88
N GLN A 170 -25.50 45.97 -34.89
CA GLN A 170 -25.57 45.23 -33.63
C GLN A 170 -26.04 43.78 -33.83
N SER A 171 -27.01 43.54 -34.72
CA SER A 171 -27.46 42.18 -35.05
C SER A 171 -26.32 41.34 -35.64
N HIS A 172 -25.55 41.90 -36.58
CA HIS A 172 -24.38 41.19 -37.13
C HIS A 172 -23.28 40.97 -36.07
N SER A 173 -23.03 41.93 -35.18
CA SER A 173 -22.09 41.73 -34.07
C SER A 173 -22.55 40.64 -33.09
N SER A 174 -23.86 40.55 -32.83
CA SER A 174 -24.45 39.51 -31.97
C SER A 174 -24.33 38.12 -32.61
N GLU A 175 -24.61 38.02 -33.90
CA GLU A 175 -24.49 36.78 -34.66
C GLU A 175 -23.04 36.27 -34.70
N MET A 176 -22.07 37.18 -34.89
CA MET A 176 -20.64 36.84 -34.81
C MET A 176 -20.22 36.36 -33.41
N ALA A 177 -20.77 36.96 -32.34
CA ALA A 177 -20.51 36.53 -30.97
C ALA A 177 -21.14 35.16 -30.64
N GLU A 178 -22.31 34.86 -31.21
CA GLU A 178 -22.96 33.54 -31.08
C GLU A 178 -22.19 32.45 -31.81
N LEU A 179 -21.67 32.73 -33.01
CA LEU A 179 -20.78 31.82 -33.74
C LEU A 179 -19.50 31.53 -32.96
N GLN A 180 -18.87 32.56 -32.38
CA GLN A 180 -17.69 32.38 -31.51
C GLN A 180 -18.00 31.54 -30.27
N ARG A 181 -19.14 31.76 -29.62
CA ARG A 181 -19.61 30.91 -28.52
C ARG A 181 -19.83 29.46 -28.95
N GLY A 182 -20.39 29.24 -30.14
CA GLY A 182 -20.56 27.90 -30.71
C GLY A 182 -19.22 27.19 -30.90
N GLN A 183 -18.25 27.88 -31.51
CA GLN A 183 -16.89 27.36 -31.70
C GLN A 183 -16.22 26.99 -30.37
N LEU A 184 -16.26 27.88 -29.36
CA LEU A 184 -15.70 27.57 -28.05
C LEU A 184 -16.38 26.38 -27.38
N HIS A 185 -17.69 26.20 -27.58
CA HIS A 185 -18.41 25.05 -27.03
C HIS A 185 -18.04 23.73 -27.72
N ASP A 186 -17.77 23.77 -29.02
CA ASP A 186 -17.28 22.62 -29.78
C ASP A 186 -15.84 22.28 -29.40
N ASP A 187 -14.97 23.29 -29.23
CA ASP A 187 -13.60 23.11 -28.72
C ASP A 187 -13.61 22.47 -27.32
N ILE A 188 -14.46 22.95 -26.40
CA ILE A 188 -14.62 22.34 -25.06
C ILE A 188 -15.06 20.87 -25.17
N ARG A 189 -15.95 20.55 -26.12
CA ARG A 189 -16.40 19.17 -26.33
C ARG A 189 -15.25 18.30 -26.85
N GLU A 190 -14.45 18.80 -27.78
CA GLU A 190 -13.28 18.11 -28.30
C GLU A 190 -12.24 17.88 -27.20
N TYR A 191 -11.94 18.90 -26.37
CA TYR A 191 -11.04 18.75 -25.24
C TYR A 191 -11.53 17.70 -24.25
N LYS A 192 -12.82 17.65 -23.94
CA LYS A 192 -13.39 16.60 -23.07
C LYS A 192 -13.25 15.19 -23.65
N VAL A 193 -13.46 15.03 -24.96
CA VAL A 193 -13.27 13.74 -25.63
C VAL A 193 -11.81 13.33 -25.62
N ARG A 194 -10.89 14.28 -25.87
CA ARG A 194 -9.44 14.04 -25.83
C ARG A 194 -8.97 13.68 -24.42
N GLU A 195 -9.45 14.40 -23.41
CA GLU A 195 -9.19 14.11 -22.00
C GLU A 195 -9.69 12.71 -21.63
N GLY A 196 -10.90 12.35 -22.03
CA GLY A 196 -11.44 11.01 -21.80
C GLY A 196 -10.60 9.90 -22.43
N ARG A 197 -10.08 10.11 -23.64
CA ARG A 197 -9.16 9.15 -24.28
C ARG A 197 -7.83 9.06 -23.53
N LEU A 198 -7.24 10.18 -23.15
CA LEU A 198 -5.99 10.18 -22.38
C LEU A 198 -6.16 9.47 -21.04
N LEU A 199 -7.28 9.70 -20.33
CA LEU A 199 -7.59 9.00 -19.08
C LEU A 199 -7.71 7.49 -19.28
N GLN A 200 -8.33 7.06 -20.39
CA GLN A 200 -8.39 5.65 -20.74
C GLN A 200 -6.98 5.08 -20.99
N ASP A 201 -6.15 5.75 -21.78
CA ASP A 201 -4.77 5.33 -22.03
C ASP A 201 -3.96 5.23 -20.72
N TYR A 202 -4.16 6.18 -19.79
CA TYR A 202 -3.56 6.12 -18.45
C TYR A 202 -4.03 4.91 -17.66
N SER A 203 -5.33 4.60 -17.65
CA SER A 203 -5.85 3.40 -16.97
C SER A 203 -5.28 2.11 -17.57
N GLU A 204 -5.17 2.01 -18.90
CA GLU A 204 -4.57 0.85 -19.58
C GLU A 204 -3.08 0.69 -19.17
N LEU A 205 -2.31 1.78 -19.14
CA LEU A 205 -0.92 1.77 -18.67
C LEU A 205 -0.79 1.40 -17.18
N GLU A 206 -1.71 1.84 -16.33
CA GLU A 206 -1.75 1.44 -14.92
C GLU A 206 -2.02 -0.06 -14.76
N GLU A 207 -2.95 -0.63 -15.53
CA GLU A 207 -3.24 -2.06 -15.54
C GLU A 207 -2.04 -2.90 -16.02
N GLU A 208 -1.33 -2.45 -17.06
CA GLU A 208 -0.08 -3.06 -17.52
C GLU A 208 0.99 -3.00 -16.45
N ASN A 209 1.15 -1.86 -15.77
CA ASN A 209 2.12 -1.69 -14.69
C ASN A 209 1.83 -2.63 -13.52
N ILE A 210 0.57 -2.71 -13.08
CA ILE A 210 0.14 -3.65 -12.03
C ILE A 210 0.43 -5.10 -12.45
N SER A 211 0.17 -5.44 -13.71
CA SER A 211 0.43 -6.78 -14.25
C SER A 211 1.92 -7.11 -14.26
N LEU A 212 2.78 -6.18 -14.65
CA LEU A 212 4.23 -6.33 -14.59
C LEU A 212 4.73 -6.44 -13.16
N GLN A 213 4.23 -5.62 -12.22
CA GLN A 213 4.59 -5.72 -10.80
C GLN A 213 4.20 -7.07 -10.20
N LYS A 214 3.03 -7.61 -10.57
CA LYS A 214 2.61 -8.97 -10.18
C LYS A 214 3.56 -10.03 -10.73
N GLN A 215 3.93 -9.94 -12.01
CA GLN A 215 4.88 -10.87 -12.63
C GLN A 215 6.25 -10.82 -11.96
N VAL A 216 6.77 -9.62 -11.65
CA VAL A 216 8.03 -9.45 -10.92
C VAL A 216 7.95 -10.06 -9.52
N SER A 217 6.83 -9.88 -8.82
CA SER A 217 6.63 -10.47 -7.48
C SER A 217 6.62 -12.00 -7.51
N VAL A 218 5.92 -12.59 -8.49
CA VAL A 218 5.92 -14.06 -8.71
C VAL A 218 7.32 -14.56 -9.05
N LEU A 219 8.07 -13.87 -9.91
CA LEU A 219 9.44 -14.25 -10.22
C LEU A 219 10.36 -14.19 -8.99
N ARG A 220 10.21 -13.18 -8.13
CA ARG A 220 10.96 -13.09 -6.87
C ARG A 220 10.60 -14.22 -5.91
N GLN A 221 9.32 -14.58 -5.81
CA GLN A 221 8.90 -15.73 -5.02
C GLN A 221 9.50 -17.03 -5.55
N ASN A 222 9.38 -17.29 -6.86
CA ASN A 222 9.95 -18.47 -7.50
C ASN A 222 11.48 -18.52 -7.34
N GLN A 223 12.16 -17.38 -7.32
CA GLN A 223 13.60 -17.31 -7.06
C GLN A 223 13.96 -17.76 -5.64
N VAL A 224 13.17 -17.36 -4.63
CA VAL A 224 13.35 -17.82 -3.24
C VAL A 224 13.09 -19.32 -3.13
N GLU A 225 12.02 -19.81 -3.76
CA GLU A 225 11.70 -21.25 -3.82
C GLU A 225 12.82 -22.06 -4.49
N PHE A 226 13.39 -21.54 -5.58
CA PHE A 226 14.52 -22.16 -6.27
C PHE A 226 15.78 -22.24 -5.39
N GLU A 227 16.15 -21.16 -4.70
CA GLU A 227 17.28 -21.21 -3.75
C GLU A 227 16.98 -22.15 -2.57
N GLY A 228 15.73 -22.22 -2.10
CA GLY A 228 15.30 -23.20 -1.09
C GLY A 228 15.52 -24.66 -1.54
N LEU A 229 15.06 -25.01 -2.75
CA LEU A 229 15.27 -26.34 -3.34
C LEU A 229 16.76 -26.65 -3.56
N LYS A 230 17.56 -25.65 -3.93
CA LYS A 230 19.00 -25.81 -4.10
C LYS A 230 19.71 -26.13 -2.77
N HIS A 231 19.30 -25.50 -1.67
CA HIS A 231 19.79 -25.87 -0.34
C HIS A 231 19.37 -27.29 0.06
N GLU A 232 18.13 -27.67 -0.25
CA GLU A 232 17.63 -29.03 -0.01
C GLU A 232 18.42 -30.09 -0.78
N ILE A 233 18.69 -29.85 -2.08
CA ILE A 233 19.52 -30.73 -2.92
C ILE A 233 20.91 -30.89 -2.32
N ARG A 234 21.57 -29.80 -1.93
CA ARG A 234 22.91 -29.88 -1.30
C ARG A 234 22.91 -30.71 -0.03
N ARG A 235 21.90 -30.54 0.83
CA ARG A 235 21.79 -31.35 2.06
C ARG A 235 21.64 -32.83 1.73
N LEU A 236 20.79 -33.17 0.75
CA LEU A 236 20.62 -34.55 0.30
C LEU A 236 21.88 -35.12 -0.36
N GLU A 237 22.66 -34.30 -1.07
CA GLU A 237 23.96 -34.70 -1.60
C GLU A 237 24.98 -34.99 -0.49
N GLU A 238 25.02 -34.18 0.58
CA GLU A 238 25.86 -34.41 1.76
C GLU A 238 25.46 -35.71 2.48
N ASP A 239 24.16 -35.94 2.68
CA ASP A 239 23.63 -37.18 3.25
C ASP A 239 24.02 -38.40 2.38
N SER A 240 23.91 -38.25 1.06
CA SER A 240 24.29 -39.30 0.11
C SER A 240 25.80 -39.62 0.16
N GLN A 241 26.66 -38.59 0.28
CA GLN A 241 28.11 -38.77 0.42
C GLN A 241 28.47 -39.47 1.74
N CYS A 242 27.80 -39.11 2.84
CA CYS A 242 27.98 -39.78 4.13
C CYS A 242 27.61 -41.27 4.05
N LEU A 243 26.48 -41.59 3.43
CA LEU A 243 26.05 -42.98 3.21
C LEU A 243 27.00 -43.74 2.28
N GLN A 244 27.52 -43.11 1.23
CA GLN A 244 28.54 -43.69 0.36
C GLN A 244 29.82 -44.03 1.14
N SER A 245 30.31 -43.11 1.98
CA SER A 245 31.48 -43.37 2.85
C SER A 245 31.24 -44.57 3.78
N GLN A 246 30.07 -44.66 4.42
CA GLN A 246 29.71 -45.80 5.27
C GLN A 246 29.65 -47.11 4.48
N GLN A 247 29.13 -47.09 3.25
CA GLN A 247 29.09 -48.24 2.38
C GLN A 247 30.50 -48.69 1.96
N GLU A 248 31.39 -47.76 1.62
CA GLU A 248 32.79 -48.05 1.28
C GLU A 248 33.54 -48.69 2.46
N GLU A 249 33.35 -48.17 3.67
CA GLU A 249 33.90 -48.75 4.90
C GLU A 249 33.37 -50.16 5.15
N ALA A 250 32.06 -50.38 4.99
CA ALA A 250 31.44 -51.69 5.12
C ALA A 250 31.98 -52.70 4.09
N VAL A 251 32.20 -52.27 2.84
CA VAL A 251 32.82 -53.09 1.79
C VAL A 251 34.27 -53.41 2.15
N CYS A 252 35.05 -52.44 2.64
CA CYS A 252 36.42 -52.67 3.07
C CYS A 252 36.50 -53.69 4.23
N LEU A 253 35.62 -53.58 5.22
CA LEU A 253 35.51 -54.55 6.32
C LEU A 253 35.10 -55.94 5.81
N GLY A 254 34.16 -56.01 4.86
CA GLY A 254 33.78 -57.25 4.19
C GLY A 254 34.97 -57.94 3.51
N GLN A 255 35.75 -57.19 2.73
CA GLN A 255 36.95 -57.72 2.08
C GLN A 255 38.02 -58.19 3.10
N ILE A 256 38.16 -57.50 4.23
CA ILE A 256 39.07 -57.94 5.31
C ILE A 256 38.59 -59.27 5.89
N ALA A 257 37.29 -59.39 6.19
CA ALA A 257 36.71 -60.63 6.71
C ALA A 257 36.84 -61.78 5.70
N GLU A 258 36.63 -61.54 4.40
CA GLU A 258 36.85 -62.52 3.33
C GLU A 258 38.31 -62.98 3.25
N ARG A 259 39.28 -62.06 3.33
CA ARG A 259 40.71 -62.41 3.36
C ARG A 259 41.06 -63.25 4.58
N GLN A 260 40.59 -62.85 5.77
CA GLN A 260 40.81 -63.62 7.01
C GLN A 260 40.21 -65.03 6.93
N LEU A 261 39.03 -65.17 6.34
CA LEU A 261 38.40 -66.47 6.11
C LEU A 261 39.22 -67.31 5.12
N ALA A 262 39.71 -66.72 4.03
CA ALA A 262 40.57 -67.41 3.06
C ALA A 262 41.89 -67.88 3.70
N GLU A 263 42.54 -67.05 4.50
CA GLU A 263 43.75 -67.40 5.26
C GLU A 263 43.47 -68.57 6.22
N ALA A 264 42.38 -68.51 6.99
CA ALA A 264 41.97 -69.60 7.88
C ALA A 264 41.72 -70.91 7.12
N LEU A 265 41.07 -70.85 5.95
CA LEU A 265 40.86 -72.04 5.11
C LEU A 265 42.18 -72.63 4.60
N GLU A 266 43.15 -71.82 4.19
CA GLU A 266 44.47 -72.31 3.77
C GLU A 266 45.26 -72.90 4.95
N THR A 267 45.17 -72.31 6.15
CA THR A 267 45.78 -72.92 7.35
C THR A 267 45.17 -74.30 7.64
N VAL A 268 43.84 -74.45 7.57
CA VAL A 268 43.18 -75.76 7.76
C VAL A 268 43.61 -76.75 6.67
N LYS A 269 43.75 -76.30 5.44
CA LYS A 269 44.21 -77.13 4.33
C LYS A 269 45.66 -77.62 4.55
N THR A 270 46.57 -76.73 4.93
CA THR A 270 47.97 -77.10 5.22
C THR A 270 48.06 -78.04 6.44
N GLU A 271 47.28 -77.82 7.50
CA GLU A 271 47.17 -78.75 8.65
C GLU A 271 46.64 -80.13 8.22
N ARG A 272 45.65 -80.18 7.31
CA ARG A 272 45.17 -81.46 6.73
C ARG A 272 46.26 -82.15 5.91
N GLU A 273 47.02 -81.42 5.13
CA GLU A 273 48.15 -81.94 4.35
C GLU A 273 49.26 -82.47 5.26
N GLN A 274 49.64 -81.73 6.31
CA GLN A 274 50.59 -82.18 7.34
C GLN A 274 50.10 -83.45 8.05
N LYS A 275 48.83 -83.47 8.49
CA LYS A 275 48.21 -84.66 9.09
C LYS A 275 48.21 -85.85 8.14
N ALA A 276 47.95 -85.62 6.85
CA ALA A 276 48.03 -86.68 5.84
C ALA A 276 49.47 -87.17 5.62
N ALA A 277 50.46 -86.28 5.64
CA ALA A 277 51.88 -86.63 5.56
C ALA A 277 52.31 -87.47 6.78
N LEU A 278 51.99 -87.04 8.00
CA LEU A 278 52.25 -87.80 9.23
C LEU A 278 51.56 -89.16 9.22
N ARG A 279 50.31 -89.25 8.71
CA ARG A 279 49.63 -90.53 8.52
C ARG A 279 50.36 -91.42 7.50
N LYS A 280 50.90 -90.86 6.41
CA LYS A 280 51.71 -91.63 5.45
C LYS A 280 53.00 -92.11 6.08
N GLU A 281 53.70 -91.27 6.85
CA GLU A 281 54.89 -91.67 7.61
C GLU A 281 54.57 -92.76 8.63
N LEU A 282 53.49 -92.61 9.40
CA LEU A 282 53.03 -93.65 10.33
C LEU A 282 52.67 -94.94 9.58
N SER A 283 52.00 -94.87 8.43
CA SER A 283 51.75 -96.04 7.60
C SER A 283 53.04 -96.65 7.04
N HIS A 284 54.05 -95.82 6.76
CA HIS A 284 55.36 -96.26 6.30
C HIS A 284 56.13 -96.94 7.44
N TYR A 285 56.09 -96.41 8.67
CA TYR A 285 56.62 -97.05 9.87
C TYR A 285 55.85 -98.33 10.23
N MET A 286 54.53 -98.38 10.01
CA MET A 286 53.75 -99.60 10.08
C MET A 286 54.16 -100.58 8.98
N THR A 287 54.37 -100.14 7.74
CA THR A 287 54.85 -101.00 6.64
C THR A 287 56.28 -101.51 6.88
N ILE A 288 57.17 -100.68 7.44
CA ILE A 288 58.54 -101.05 7.83
C ILE A 288 58.53 -101.96 9.06
N GLY A 289 57.66 -101.70 10.04
CA GLY A 289 57.44 -102.54 11.22
C GLY A 289 56.81 -103.88 10.88
N ASP A 290 55.85 -103.89 9.95
CA ASP A 290 55.18 -105.06 9.39
C ASP A 290 56.10 -105.82 8.41
N SER A 291 57.17 -105.19 7.90
CA SER A 291 58.21 -105.87 7.12
C SER A 291 59.10 -106.79 7.97
N LEU A 292 59.03 -106.74 9.31
CA LEU A 292 59.79 -107.62 10.20
C LEU A 292 58.92 -108.59 11.01
N TYR A 293 57.62 -108.36 11.14
CA TYR A 293 56.70 -109.33 11.74
C TYR A 293 55.36 -109.37 11.00
N HIS A 294 55.20 -110.44 10.21
CA HIS A 294 53.94 -110.96 9.72
C HIS A 294 53.21 -110.15 8.64
N GLY A 295 53.38 -110.60 7.40
CA GLY A 295 52.33 -110.43 6.39
C GLY A 295 51.08 -111.15 6.85
N SER A 296 50.03 -110.39 7.18
CA SER A 296 48.63 -110.70 6.88
C SER A 296 47.74 -109.56 7.38
N CYS A 297 46.72 -109.25 6.56
CA CYS A 297 45.46 -108.60 6.93
C CYS A 297 45.36 -107.06 6.94
N ASN A 298 44.48 -106.60 6.04
CA ASN A 298 43.34 -105.69 6.28
C ASN A 298 43.39 -104.26 5.71
N ILE A 299 42.53 -103.94 4.74
CA ILE A 299 41.14 -103.39 4.80
C ILE A 299 41.14 -101.85 4.82
N SER A 300 40.60 -101.23 3.76
CA SER A 300 39.52 -100.22 3.83
C SER A 300 39.26 -99.58 2.46
N VAL A 301 38.07 -99.11 2.08
CA VAL A 301 36.65 -99.36 2.40
C VAL A 301 35.92 -98.63 1.26
N ASP A 302 34.91 -99.29 0.70
CA ASP A 302 33.98 -98.77 -0.31
C ASP A 302 33.02 -97.68 0.22
N ASN A 303 32.47 -96.91 -0.74
CA ASN A 303 31.17 -96.18 -0.71
C ASN A 303 31.13 -94.85 0.07
N LEU A 304 30.45 -93.78 -0.40
CA LEU A 304 29.06 -93.67 -0.94
C LEU A 304 28.93 -92.33 -1.72
N LYS A 305 28.55 -92.27 -3.02
CA LYS A 305 27.18 -92.06 -3.59
C LYS A 305 26.34 -90.99 -2.87
N LEU A 306 26.09 -89.85 -3.51
CA LEU A 306 24.91 -89.51 -4.34
C LEU A 306 23.59 -89.56 -3.57
N ALA A 307 22.97 -88.39 -3.36
CA ALA A 307 21.57 -88.04 -3.64
C ALA A 307 21.29 -86.69 -2.94
N ASP A 308 20.77 -85.64 -3.59
CA ASP A 308 19.44 -85.58 -4.25
C ASP A 308 18.36 -85.85 -3.18
N ASP A 309 17.31 -85.06 -2.97
CA ASP A 309 16.64 -84.10 -3.83
C ASP A 309 15.53 -83.43 -2.96
N SER A 310 14.71 -82.58 -3.57
CA SER A 310 13.31 -82.29 -3.21
C SER A 310 13.02 -81.24 -2.11
N PHE A 311 12.10 -80.28 -2.29
CA PHE A 311 11.24 -79.87 -3.41
C PHE A 311 10.57 -78.55 -2.96
N GLY A 312 10.30 -77.62 -3.89
CA GLY A 312 9.11 -76.77 -3.76
C GLY A 312 9.18 -75.32 -4.26
N ALA A 313 8.75 -75.14 -5.52
CA ALA A 313 7.93 -74.02 -6.02
C ALA A 313 8.60 -72.67 -6.39
N ASP A 314 8.94 -72.54 -7.70
CA ASP A 314 8.40 -71.61 -8.73
C ASP A 314 7.52 -70.39 -8.31
N PRO A 315 7.35 -69.32 -9.14
CA PRO A 315 7.50 -69.28 -10.61
C PRO A 315 8.08 -68.00 -11.28
N ASP A 316 8.30 -68.15 -12.60
CA ASP A 316 8.09 -67.19 -13.71
C ASP A 316 9.24 -66.33 -14.28
N GLY A 317 9.53 -66.61 -15.56
CA GLY A 317 9.53 -65.57 -16.60
C GLY A 317 10.75 -65.48 -17.51
N HIS A 318 10.90 -66.41 -18.46
CA HIS A 318 11.89 -66.34 -19.54
C HIS A 318 11.38 -65.56 -20.77
N ASP A 319 12.39 -65.09 -21.49
CA ASP A 319 12.49 -64.31 -22.73
C ASP A 319 11.76 -64.84 -23.99
N LEU A 320 11.68 -63.94 -25.00
CA LEU A 320 11.48 -64.09 -26.46
C LEU A 320 10.09 -64.01 -27.12
N LEU A 321 10.11 -63.29 -28.28
CA LEU A 321 9.32 -63.34 -29.54
C LEU A 321 8.62 -62.00 -29.86
N GLN A 322 8.51 -61.47 -31.08
CA GLN A 322 8.86 -61.80 -32.48
C GLN A 322 8.26 -60.61 -33.31
N GLY A 323 8.94 -59.97 -34.27
CA GLY A 323 9.00 -60.35 -35.69
C GLY A 323 7.99 -59.60 -36.58
N LEU A 324 8.49 -58.88 -37.61
CA LEU A 324 8.00 -58.71 -39.01
C LEU A 324 6.53 -58.23 -39.24
N GLU A 325 6.09 -57.52 -40.28
CA GLU A 325 6.59 -57.15 -41.61
C GLU A 325 5.63 -56.10 -42.23
N ASN A 326 6.02 -55.58 -43.40
CA ASN A 326 5.39 -54.51 -44.19
C ASN A 326 3.97 -54.78 -44.74
N GLY A 327 3.25 -53.72 -45.14
CA GLY A 327 2.07 -53.84 -46.00
C GLY A 327 1.44 -52.51 -46.46
N SER A 328 1.14 -52.42 -47.75
CA SER A 328 0.78 -51.23 -48.54
C SER A 328 -0.73 -51.09 -48.78
N ALA A 329 -1.12 -49.98 -49.45
CA ALA A 329 -2.40 -49.66 -50.13
C ALA A 329 -3.55 -49.12 -49.26
N ARG A 330 -4.06 -47.88 -49.44
CA ARG A 330 -4.81 -47.26 -50.58
C ARG A 330 -6.31 -47.63 -50.57
N GLY A 331 -7.18 -46.62 -50.41
CA GLY A 331 -8.64 -46.72 -50.62
C GLY A 331 -9.44 -45.82 -49.68
N VAL A 332 -9.80 -44.58 -50.06
CA VAL A 332 -11.09 -44.20 -50.73
C VAL A 332 -12.25 -44.18 -49.73
N ALA A 333 -12.63 -43.00 -49.22
CA ALA A 333 -13.87 -42.25 -49.51
C ALA A 333 -14.46 -41.86 -48.13
N ASP A 334 -15.25 -40.82 -47.90
CA ASP A 334 -15.99 -39.95 -48.80
C ASP A 334 -16.26 -38.61 -48.09
N GLU A 335 -16.62 -37.66 -48.93
CA GLU A 335 -17.10 -36.31 -48.73
C GLU A 335 -18.20 -36.14 -47.66
N GLY A 336 -18.35 -34.99 -47.01
CA GLY A 336 -17.80 -33.72 -47.41
C GLY A 336 -17.96 -32.61 -46.39
N ASP A 337 -17.28 -31.51 -46.68
CA ASP A 337 -17.92 -30.22 -46.56
C ASP A 337 -17.45 -29.29 -47.68
N ASN A 338 -18.42 -28.66 -48.33
CA ASN A 338 -18.29 -27.90 -49.55
C ASN A 338 -18.51 -26.42 -49.24
N ARG A 339 -17.75 -25.54 -49.93
CA ARG A 339 -18.00 -24.09 -50.13
C ARG A 339 -17.71 -23.20 -48.91
N SER A 340 -16.73 -22.31 -48.91
CA SER A 340 -16.47 -21.28 -49.92
C SER A 340 -17.73 -20.66 -50.52
N SER A 341 -18.14 -19.55 -49.92
CA SER A 341 -18.12 -18.30 -50.68
C SER A 341 -16.81 -17.51 -50.41
N SER A 342 -15.63 -18.15 -50.25
CA SER A 342 -14.33 -17.51 -49.93
C SER A 342 -13.22 -18.58 -49.73
N SER A 343 -12.51 -19.02 -50.79
CA SER A 343 -11.23 -18.55 -51.40
C SER A 343 -9.98 -18.49 -50.47
N PRO A 344 -8.82 -19.10 -50.82
CA PRO A 344 -8.34 -20.20 -49.97
C PRO A 344 -6.84 -20.19 -49.53
N ARG A 345 -6.55 -21.10 -48.58
CA ARG A 345 -5.30 -21.83 -48.25
C ARG A 345 -4.25 -21.11 -47.37
N LYS A 346 -3.64 -21.72 -46.33
CA LYS A 346 -3.70 -23.10 -45.77
C LYS A 346 -3.06 -23.14 -44.36
N LYS A 347 -3.62 -24.01 -43.52
CA LYS A 347 -3.19 -24.51 -42.19
C LYS A 347 -1.76 -25.07 -42.15
N GLY A 348 -1.19 -25.07 -40.94
CA GLY A 348 -0.43 -26.22 -40.44
C GLY A 348 0.87 -25.87 -39.74
N ALA A 349 0.83 -25.95 -38.41
CA ALA A 349 1.98 -26.00 -37.54
C ALA A 349 3.04 -26.97 -38.10
N PHE A 350 4.14 -26.38 -38.54
CA PHE A 350 5.46 -26.98 -38.51
C PHE A 350 6.23 -26.14 -37.50
N ILE A 351 6.81 -26.80 -36.51
CA ILE A 351 8.03 -26.32 -35.87
C ILE A 351 8.96 -25.91 -37.02
N LYS A 352 9.27 -24.62 -37.12
CA LYS A 352 10.26 -24.09 -38.05
C LYS A 352 11.36 -23.40 -37.26
N PRO A 353 12.61 -23.51 -37.75
CA PRO A 353 13.81 -23.38 -36.96
C PRO A 353 14.09 -21.91 -36.62
N ALA A 354 14.97 -21.70 -35.65
CA ALA A 354 15.47 -20.39 -35.24
C ALA A 354 15.74 -19.47 -36.45
N PRO A 355 15.40 -18.17 -36.35
CA PRO A 355 15.53 -17.24 -37.46
C PRO A 355 17.00 -17.15 -37.89
N SER A 356 17.21 -17.24 -39.21
CA SER A 356 18.50 -17.05 -39.85
C SER A 356 18.92 -15.59 -39.68
N LEU A 357 20.12 -15.37 -39.14
CA LEU A 357 20.76 -14.06 -38.89
C LEU A 357 20.81 -13.13 -40.14
N VAL A 358 20.57 -13.67 -41.33
CA VAL A 358 20.54 -12.91 -42.59
C VAL A 358 19.19 -12.24 -42.85
N ASP A 359 18.07 -12.82 -42.38
CA ASP A 359 16.74 -12.19 -42.47
C ASP A 359 16.57 -11.06 -41.43
N ASP A 360 17.24 -11.16 -40.28
CA ASP A 360 17.31 -10.07 -39.29
C ASP A 360 18.18 -8.90 -39.77
N LEU A 361 19.28 -9.14 -40.48
CA LEU A 361 20.14 -8.05 -40.96
C LEU A 361 19.51 -7.25 -42.11
N LEU A 362 18.78 -7.92 -43.01
CA LEU A 362 18.01 -7.26 -44.07
C LEU A 362 16.74 -6.59 -43.53
N SER A 363 16.11 -7.14 -42.49
CA SER A 363 14.98 -6.48 -41.84
C SER A 363 15.47 -5.27 -41.02
N GLU A 364 16.59 -5.33 -40.31
CA GLU A 364 17.15 -4.20 -39.56
C GLU A 364 17.64 -3.06 -40.47
N LEU A 365 18.31 -3.38 -41.59
CA LEU A 365 18.72 -2.35 -42.55
C LEU A 365 17.50 -1.71 -43.23
N ASN A 366 16.51 -2.52 -43.63
CA ASN A 366 15.27 -2.00 -44.20
C ASN A 366 14.42 -1.24 -43.16
N ILE A 367 14.40 -1.64 -41.89
CA ILE A 367 13.64 -0.97 -40.83
C ILE A 367 14.26 0.39 -40.52
N SER A 368 15.60 0.50 -40.44
CA SER A 368 16.27 1.78 -40.20
C SER A 368 16.12 2.73 -41.39
N GLU A 369 16.20 2.23 -42.63
CA GLU A 369 15.95 3.04 -43.83
C GLU A 369 14.48 3.44 -43.97
N ILE A 370 13.53 2.55 -43.68
CA ILE A 370 12.09 2.85 -43.64
C ILE A 370 11.76 3.84 -42.52
N GLN A 371 12.38 3.72 -41.34
CA GLN A 371 12.20 4.69 -40.25
C GLN A 371 12.75 6.06 -40.62
N LYS A 372 13.89 6.13 -41.31
CA LYS A 372 14.45 7.38 -41.84
C LYS A 372 13.56 8.00 -42.92
N LEU A 373 13.03 7.20 -43.85
CA LEU A 373 12.06 7.65 -44.85
C LEU A 373 10.74 8.11 -44.22
N LYS A 374 10.26 7.44 -43.16
CA LYS A 374 9.08 7.89 -42.39
C LYS A 374 9.34 9.21 -41.67
N GLN A 375 10.53 9.40 -41.12
CA GLN A 375 10.91 10.66 -40.48
C GLN A 375 11.03 11.80 -41.50
N GLN A 376 11.61 11.52 -42.68
CA GLN A 376 11.67 12.47 -43.79
C GLN A 376 10.29 12.80 -44.35
N LEU A 377 9.40 11.80 -44.48
CA LEU A 377 8.02 12.01 -44.90
C LEU A 377 7.26 12.88 -43.89
N GLY A 378 7.38 12.58 -42.60
CA GLY A 378 6.78 13.41 -41.53
C GLY A 378 7.37 14.82 -41.47
N GLN A 379 8.63 15.02 -41.84
CA GLN A 379 9.23 16.34 -42.00
C GLN A 379 8.62 17.10 -43.18
N VAL A 380 8.53 16.46 -44.34
CA VAL A 380 7.90 17.04 -45.54
C VAL A 380 6.41 17.33 -45.32
N GLU A 381 5.70 16.50 -44.57
CA GLU A 381 4.31 16.75 -44.19
C GLU A 381 4.18 17.97 -43.28
N ARG A 382 5.08 18.14 -42.30
CA ARG A 382 5.13 19.34 -41.45
C ARG A 382 5.47 20.60 -42.25
N GLU A 383 6.43 20.52 -43.17
CA GLU A 383 6.77 21.62 -44.08
C GLU A 383 5.63 21.96 -45.04
N LYS A 384 4.93 20.95 -45.58
CA LYS A 384 3.74 21.14 -46.40
C LYS A 384 2.63 21.86 -45.64
N VAL A 385 2.36 21.46 -44.39
CA VAL A 385 1.37 22.14 -43.54
C VAL A 385 1.81 23.57 -43.24
N SER A 386 3.09 23.80 -42.94
CA SER A 386 3.63 25.14 -42.73
C SER A 386 3.47 26.03 -43.97
N LEU A 387 3.77 25.50 -45.16
CA LEU A 387 3.64 26.22 -46.42
C LEU A 387 2.17 26.49 -46.78
N LEU A 388 1.26 25.56 -46.50
CA LEU A 388 -0.18 25.77 -46.66
C LEU A 388 -0.69 26.89 -45.74
N ASN A 389 -0.22 26.93 -44.49
CA ASN A 389 -0.55 28.01 -43.56
C ASN A 389 0.00 29.35 -44.05
N SER A 390 1.25 29.40 -44.53
CA SER A 390 1.82 30.62 -45.12
C SER A 390 1.08 31.05 -46.39
N LEU A 391 0.65 30.12 -47.23
CA LEU A 391 -0.14 30.41 -48.43
C LEU A 391 -1.53 30.95 -48.06
N GLN A 392 -2.19 30.35 -47.07
CA GLN A 392 -3.48 30.82 -46.58
C GLN A 392 -3.36 32.22 -45.95
N GLU A 393 -2.27 32.50 -45.23
CA GLU A 393 -1.99 33.82 -44.68
C GLU A 393 -1.71 34.86 -45.77
N LEU A 394 -0.90 34.52 -46.77
CA LEU A 394 -0.67 35.39 -47.93
C LEU A 394 -1.95 35.64 -48.73
N GLN A 395 -2.82 34.63 -48.84
CA GLN A 395 -4.11 34.77 -49.51
C GLN A 395 -5.05 35.70 -48.72
N LYS A 396 -5.11 35.57 -47.38
CA LYS A 396 -5.84 36.51 -46.52
C LYS A 396 -5.29 37.94 -46.63
N GLN A 397 -3.97 38.11 -46.65
CA GLN A 397 -3.32 39.41 -46.82
C GLN A 397 -3.65 40.03 -48.19
N LEU A 398 -3.71 39.21 -49.24
CA LEU A 398 -4.10 39.65 -50.58
C LEU A 398 -5.58 40.07 -50.63
N GLU A 399 -6.48 39.30 -50.01
CA GLU A 399 -7.90 39.64 -49.89
C GLU A 399 -8.10 40.95 -49.12
N HIS A 400 -7.35 41.14 -48.03
CA HIS A 400 -7.34 42.40 -47.27
C HIS A 400 -6.81 43.59 -48.09
N ALA A 401 -5.72 43.40 -48.85
CA ALA A 401 -5.19 44.41 -49.76
C ALA A 401 -6.19 44.75 -50.89
N HIS A 402 -6.91 43.75 -51.42
CA HIS A 402 -7.96 43.99 -52.41
C HIS A 402 -9.16 44.75 -51.83
N ALA A 403 -9.59 44.42 -50.61
CA ALA A 403 -10.66 45.14 -49.92
C ALA A 403 -10.29 46.61 -49.69
N THR A 404 -9.11 46.88 -49.12
CA THR A 404 -8.63 48.25 -48.89
C THR A 404 -8.45 49.04 -50.19
N MET A 405 -7.94 48.41 -51.25
CA MET A 405 -7.87 49.04 -52.59
C MET A 405 -9.26 49.30 -53.19
N SER A 406 -10.25 48.46 -52.91
CA SER A 406 -11.64 48.68 -53.33
C SER A 406 -12.25 49.89 -52.60
N ASP A 407 -12.06 50.00 -51.29
CA ASP A 407 -12.52 51.14 -50.49
C ASP A 407 -11.84 52.44 -50.94
N GLN A 408 -10.54 52.39 -51.24
CA GLN A 408 -9.83 53.52 -51.84
C GLN A 408 -10.38 53.90 -53.22
N ARG A 409 -10.74 52.92 -54.07
CA ARG A 409 -11.38 53.19 -55.36
C ARG A 409 -12.76 53.82 -55.20
N GLU A 410 -13.57 53.36 -54.24
CA GLU A 410 -14.89 53.93 -53.97
C GLU A 410 -14.79 55.37 -53.44
N THR A 411 -13.87 55.63 -52.50
CA THR A 411 -13.63 56.99 -51.98
C THR A 411 -13.12 57.93 -53.07
N VAL A 412 -12.21 57.49 -53.93
CA VAL A 412 -11.79 58.26 -55.12
C VAL A 412 -12.95 58.48 -56.09
N GLY A 413 -13.82 57.48 -56.28
CA GLY A 413 -15.05 57.59 -57.07
C GLY A 413 -15.97 58.70 -56.53
N ARG A 414 -16.30 58.65 -55.24
CA ARG A 414 -17.09 59.69 -54.55
C ARG A 414 -16.46 61.07 -54.65
N LEU A 415 -15.13 61.19 -54.47
CA LEU A 415 -14.44 62.48 -54.60
C LEU A 415 -14.50 63.00 -56.06
N THR A 416 -14.38 62.11 -57.04
CA THR A 416 -14.48 62.45 -58.47
C THR A 416 -15.89 62.90 -58.83
N GLU A 417 -16.91 62.20 -58.32
CA GLU A 417 -18.32 62.58 -58.46
C GLU A 417 -18.59 63.95 -57.83
N ASN A 418 -18.13 64.18 -56.60
CA ASN A 418 -18.24 65.46 -55.91
C ASN A 418 -17.55 66.60 -56.69
N LEU A 419 -16.34 66.36 -57.21
CA LEU A 419 -15.65 67.32 -58.07
C LEU A 419 -16.43 67.60 -59.36
N SER A 420 -17.04 66.57 -59.96
CA SER A 420 -17.88 66.73 -61.15
C SER A 420 -19.15 67.53 -60.84
N ALA A 421 -19.77 67.32 -59.68
CA ALA A 421 -20.93 68.06 -59.20
C ALA A 421 -20.57 69.52 -58.91
N MET A 422 -19.42 69.78 -58.26
CA MET A 422 -18.91 71.13 -58.05
C MET A 422 -18.62 71.86 -59.37
N ARG A 423 -18.00 71.19 -60.35
CA ARG A 423 -17.78 71.77 -61.69
C ARG A 423 -19.10 72.10 -62.40
N LYS A 424 -20.12 71.24 -62.29
CA LYS A 424 -21.47 71.51 -62.83
C LYS A 424 -22.13 72.69 -62.13
N LEU A 425 -22.06 72.76 -60.79
CA LEU A 425 -22.59 73.87 -60.00
C LEU A 425 -21.90 75.19 -60.32
N GLN A 426 -20.58 75.16 -60.50
CA GLN A 426 -19.81 76.33 -60.93
C GLN A 426 -20.23 76.79 -62.32
N ALA A 427 -20.38 75.88 -63.29
CA ALA A 427 -20.88 76.22 -64.62
C ALA A 427 -22.32 76.77 -64.60
N THR A 428 -23.19 76.26 -63.71
CA THR A 428 -24.54 76.83 -63.53
C THR A 428 -24.51 78.20 -62.84
N LYS A 429 -23.60 78.40 -61.88
CA LYS A 429 -23.44 79.68 -61.19
C LYS A 429 -22.92 80.74 -62.15
N GLU A 430 -21.93 80.42 -62.99
CA GLU A 430 -21.42 81.29 -64.05
C GLU A 430 -22.51 81.66 -65.07
N ARG A 431 -23.38 80.71 -65.44
CA ARG A 431 -24.56 80.97 -66.28
C ARG A 431 -25.61 81.85 -65.59
N GLN A 432 -25.88 81.62 -64.30
CA GLN A 432 -26.84 82.40 -63.53
C GLN A 432 -26.35 83.84 -63.33
N THR A 433 -25.06 84.04 -63.03
CA THR A 433 -24.46 85.37 -62.91
C THR A 433 -24.43 86.13 -64.24
N ALA A 434 -24.31 85.43 -65.38
CA ALA A 434 -24.46 86.05 -66.69
C ALA A 434 -25.90 86.49 -66.97
N LEU A 435 -26.90 85.69 -66.57
CA LEU A 435 -28.33 86.00 -66.74
C LEU A 435 -28.86 87.08 -65.79
N ASP A 436 -28.38 87.12 -64.55
CA ASP A 436 -28.76 88.15 -63.58
C ASP A 436 -28.16 89.52 -63.96
N SER A 437 -27.00 89.53 -64.65
CA SER A 437 -26.42 90.78 -65.21
C SER A 437 -27.20 91.37 -66.40
N GLU A 438 -28.07 90.59 -67.06
CA GLU A 438 -29.00 91.11 -68.08
C GLU A 438 -30.35 91.56 -67.49
N LYS A 439 -30.80 90.99 -66.37
CA LYS A 439 -32.13 91.31 -65.80
C LYS A 439 -32.21 92.64 -65.03
N ASP A 440 -31.09 93.19 -64.56
CA ASP A 440 -31.06 94.50 -63.89
C ASP A 440 -30.95 95.70 -64.86
N ARG A 441 -31.07 95.47 -66.18
CA ARG A 441 -31.12 96.54 -67.20
C ARG A 441 -32.47 96.72 -67.90
N ASP A 442 -33.43 95.81 -67.70
CA ASP A 442 -34.73 95.84 -68.37
C ASP A 442 -35.90 96.03 -67.39
N SER A 443 -36.02 97.23 -66.82
CA SER A 443 -37.31 97.82 -66.42
C SER A 443 -37.16 99.23 -65.87
N ARG A 444 -37.00 100.22 -66.76
CA ARG A 444 -37.71 101.49 -66.53
C ARG A 444 -38.08 102.17 -67.85
N ASP A 445 -39.38 102.10 -68.05
CA ASP A 445 -40.21 102.84 -68.99
C ASP A 445 -39.89 104.34 -68.98
N ALA A 446 -40.01 104.91 -70.16
CA ALA A 446 -39.82 106.31 -70.45
C ALA A 446 -40.98 107.12 -69.87
N GLY A 447 -40.70 108.15 -69.09
CA GLY A 447 -41.79 109.01 -68.64
C GLY A 447 -41.41 109.95 -67.52
N ASP A 448 -40.95 111.12 -67.95
CA ASP A 448 -41.15 112.42 -67.33
C ASP A 448 -40.52 112.71 -65.95
N GLY A 449 -39.84 113.85 -65.92
CA GLY A 449 -39.09 114.30 -64.77
C GLY A 449 -40.00 114.91 -63.72
N ASP A 450 -39.95 114.37 -62.52
CA ASP A 450 -39.97 115.16 -61.31
C ASP A 450 -39.23 114.41 -60.20
N TYR A 451 -38.16 115.04 -59.73
CA TYR A 451 -37.26 114.55 -58.71
C TYR A 451 -37.95 114.67 -57.35
N TYR A 452 -38.85 113.74 -57.02
CA TYR A 452 -39.33 113.58 -55.65
C TYR A 452 -38.26 112.81 -54.86
N GLU A 453 -37.53 113.52 -54.00
CA GLU A 453 -36.75 112.93 -52.92
C GLU A 453 -37.68 112.01 -52.10
N LEU A 454 -37.50 110.69 -52.22
CA LEU A 454 -38.11 109.72 -51.31
C LEU A 454 -37.54 110.00 -49.91
N ASP A 455 -38.31 110.68 -49.06
CA ASP A 455 -37.96 110.90 -47.68
C ASP A 455 -37.78 109.53 -46.99
N ILE A 456 -36.52 109.18 -46.69
CA ILE A 456 -36.12 107.93 -46.01
C ILE A 456 -36.76 107.82 -44.61
N ASN A 457 -37.30 108.94 -44.10
CA ASN A 457 -38.03 109.08 -42.84
C ASN A 457 -39.53 109.39 -43.00
N GLY A 458 -40.11 109.20 -44.19
CA GLY A 458 -41.55 109.31 -44.41
C GLY A 458 -42.33 108.38 -43.46
N PRO A 459 -43.55 108.76 -43.02
CA PRO A 459 -44.29 108.07 -41.97
C PRO A 459 -44.55 106.59 -42.29
N GLU A 460 -44.72 106.23 -43.57
CA GLU A 460 -44.92 104.86 -44.02
C GLU A 460 -43.64 104.00 -43.90
N ILE A 461 -42.47 104.53 -44.26
CA ILE A 461 -41.19 103.82 -44.13
C ILE A 461 -40.83 103.65 -42.64
N LEU A 462 -41.10 104.66 -41.82
CA LEU A 462 -40.88 104.60 -40.38
C LEU A 462 -41.82 103.57 -39.72
N GLN A 463 -43.08 103.49 -40.16
CA GLN A 463 -44.01 102.46 -39.74
C GLN A 463 -43.51 101.06 -40.11
N CYS A 464 -43.02 100.83 -41.33
CA CYS A 464 -42.43 99.55 -41.73
C CYS A 464 -41.19 99.20 -40.88
N LYS A 465 -40.25 100.13 -40.68
CA LYS A 465 -39.06 99.94 -39.82
C LYS A 465 -39.46 99.60 -38.38
N TYR A 466 -40.46 100.29 -37.83
CA TYR A 466 -40.98 100.00 -36.49
C TYR A 466 -41.64 98.62 -36.43
N THR A 467 -42.44 98.23 -37.43
CA THR A 467 -43.06 96.89 -37.45
C THR A 467 -42.03 95.76 -37.54
N VAL A 468 -40.98 95.92 -38.34
CA VAL A 468 -39.87 94.95 -38.45
C VAL A 468 -39.08 94.89 -37.14
N ALA A 469 -38.76 96.04 -36.54
CA ALA A 469 -38.08 96.07 -35.23
C ALA A 469 -38.93 95.43 -34.12
N VAL A 470 -40.26 95.57 -34.17
CA VAL A 470 -41.18 94.94 -33.21
C VAL A 470 -41.28 93.42 -33.45
N SER A 471 -41.28 92.95 -34.69
CA SER A 471 -41.25 91.51 -34.98
C SER A 471 -39.91 90.88 -34.58
N GLU A 472 -38.78 91.50 -34.91
CA GLU A 472 -37.45 91.06 -34.48
C GLU A 472 -37.32 91.07 -32.95
N ALA A 473 -37.83 92.10 -32.27
CA ALA A 473 -37.88 92.12 -30.80
C ALA A 473 -38.81 91.03 -30.23
N GLY A 474 -39.85 90.61 -30.97
CA GLY A 474 -40.71 89.49 -30.64
C GLY A 474 -39.99 88.15 -30.76
N GLU A 475 -39.29 87.93 -31.86
CA GLU A 475 -38.46 86.75 -32.13
C GLU A 475 -37.35 86.61 -31.08
N LEU A 476 -36.59 87.69 -30.82
CA LEU A 476 -35.55 87.70 -29.78
C LEU A 476 -36.10 87.41 -28.39
N ARG A 477 -37.32 87.88 -28.06
CA ARG A 477 -37.98 87.53 -26.78
C ARG A 477 -38.38 86.07 -26.72
N GLN A 478 -38.78 85.47 -27.84
CA GLN A 478 -39.10 84.04 -27.91
C GLN A 478 -37.83 83.20 -27.79
N GLU A 479 -36.75 83.58 -28.48
CA GLU A 479 -35.43 82.94 -28.37
C GLU A 479 -34.87 83.03 -26.95
N LEU A 480 -34.99 84.18 -26.27
CA LEU A 480 -34.58 84.30 -24.87
C LEU A 480 -35.41 83.39 -23.95
N LYS A 481 -36.70 83.21 -24.22
CA LYS A 481 -37.55 82.30 -23.44
C LYS A 481 -37.17 80.84 -23.67
N THR A 482 -36.94 80.42 -24.92
CA THR A 482 -36.51 79.06 -25.23
C THR A 482 -35.13 78.78 -24.64
N LEU A 483 -34.17 79.70 -24.82
CA LEU A 483 -32.83 79.56 -24.26
C LEU A 483 -32.83 79.51 -22.73
N THR A 484 -33.69 80.28 -22.06
CA THR A 484 -33.86 80.22 -20.60
C THR A 484 -34.44 78.87 -20.17
N ALA A 485 -35.42 78.33 -20.90
CA ALA A 485 -35.99 77.01 -20.62
C ALA A 485 -34.96 75.89 -20.83
N ASP A 486 -34.17 75.95 -21.91
CA ASP A 486 -33.11 74.98 -22.20
C ASP A 486 -31.98 75.04 -21.15
N TYR A 487 -31.63 76.24 -20.68
CA TYR A 487 -30.67 76.41 -19.58
C TYR A 487 -31.20 75.83 -18.26
N GLN A 488 -32.48 76.07 -17.93
CA GLN A 488 -33.12 75.50 -16.74
C GLN A 488 -33.19 73.97 -16.81
N ALA A 489 -33.56 73.41 -17.97
CA ALA A 489 -33.59 71.97 -18.19
C ALA A 489 -32.20 71.35 -18.07
N SER A 490 -31.19 71.98 -18.67
CA SER A 490 -29.79 71.54 -18.54
C SER A 490 -29.33 71.58 -17.09
N ARG A 491 -29.65 72.66 -16.36
CA ARG A 491 -29.32 72.80 -14.94
C ARG A 491 -29.98 71.72 -14.07
N SER A 492 -31.26 71.40 -14.29
CA SER A 492 -31.94 70.30 -13.57
C SER A 492 -31.24 68.97 -13.80
N ARG A 493 -30.89 68.66 -15.05
CA ARG A 493 -30.15 67.43 -15.38
C ARG A 493 -28.80 67.37 -14.67
N TYR A 494 -28.05 68.47 -14.63
CA TYR A 494 -26.79 68.51 -13.88
C TYR A 494 -26.99 68.35 -12.36
N GLU A 495 -28.02 68.94 -11.79
CA GLU A 495 -28.34 68.80 -10.36
C GLU A 495 -28.76 67.36 -10.02
N GLU A 496 -29.56 66.71 -10.87
CA GLU A 496 -29.95 65.30 -10.78
C GLU A 496 -28.75 64.35 -10.92
N ASP A 497 -27.90 64.56 -11.93
CA ASP A 497 -26.68 63.77 -12.14
C ASP A 497 -25.71 63.93 -10.96
N ARG A 498 -25.55 65.16 -10.45
CA ARG A 498 -24.74 65.43 -9.26
C ARG A 498 -25.29 64.73 -8.02
N ALA A 499 -26.61 64.74 -7.83
CA ALA A 499 -27.27 64.06 -6.71
C ALA A 499 -27.11 62.54 -6.83
N ARG A 500 -27.26 61.96 -8.03
CA ARG A 500 -27.03 60.54 -8.31
C ARG A 500 -25.60 60.13 -8.00
N LEU A 501 -24.62 60.87 -8.52
CA LEU A 501 -23.20 60.61 -8.25
C LEU A 501 -22.86 60.75 -6.76
N ALA A 502 -23.42 61.73 -6.07
CA ALA A 502 -23.23 61.89 -4.62
C ALA A 502 -23.79 60.71 -3.82
N ALA A 503 -24.96 60.19 -4.22
CA ALA A 503 -25.56 59.01 -3.60
C ALA A 503 -24.71 57.75 -3.85
N GLU A 504 -24.24 57.55 -5.09
CA GLU A 504 -23.36 56.43 -5.44
C GLU A 504 -22.03 56.47 -4.67
N VAL A 505 -21.42 57.65 -4.54
CA VAL A 505 -20.21 57.84 -3.72
C VAL A 505 -20.49 57.52 -2.25
N GLN A 506 -21.64 57.90 -1.72
CA GLN A 506 -22.02 57.58 -0.34
C GLN A 506 -22.25 56.07 -0.14
N GLU A 507 -22.91 55.41 -1.09
CA GLU A 507 -23.13 53.96 -1.07
C GLU A 507 -21.80 53.21 -1.14
N LEU A 508 -20.92 53.56 -2.09
CA LEU A 508 -19.59 52.99 -2.21
C LEU A 508 -18.76 53.22 -0.95
N SER A 509 -18.83 54.41 -0.35
CA SER A 509 -18.14 54.71 0.91
C SER A 509 -18.67 53.84 2.06
N SER A 510 -19.98 53.59 2.11
CA SER A 510 -20.58 52.72 3.12
C SER A 510 -20.18 51.25 2.92
N SER A 511 -20.11 50.78 1.67
CA SER A 511 -19.66 49.43 1.31
C SER A 511 -18.18 49.23 1.62
N LEU A 512 -17.34 50.23 1.32
CA LEU A 512 -15.92 50.20 1.72
C LEU A 512 -15.75 50.18 3.24
N ALA A 513 -16.59 50.91 3.98
CA ALA A 513 -16.55 50.91 5.43
C ALA A 513 -16.97 49.56 6.04
N THR A 514 -17.97 48.87 5.48
CA THR A 514 -18.35 47.52 5.94
C THR A 514 -17.28 46.48 5.58
N LEU A 515 -16.70 46.56 4.37
CA LEU A 515 -15.60 45.69 3.96
C LEU A 515 -14.33 45.90 4.80
N ALA A 516 -14.01 47.14 5.15
CA ALA A 516 -12.90 47.44 6.04
C ALA A 516 -13.11 46.88 7.45
N LYS A 517 -14.36 46.91 7.95
CA LYS A 517 -14.73 46.30 9.23
C LYS A 517 -14.62 44.77 9.21
N SER A 518 -15.12 44.12 8.16
CA SER A 518 -14.99 42.66 8.03
C SER A 518 -13.53 42.25 7.89
N SER A 519 -12.75 42.93 7.05
CA SER A 519 -11.32 42.68 6.92
C SER A 519 -10.55 42.88 8.24
N CYS A 520 -10.94 43.85 9.07
CA CYS A 520 -10.36 44.03 10.39
C CYS A 520 -10.71 42.86 11.34
N ALA A 521 -11.97 42.40 11.32
CA ALA A 521 -12.41 41.25 12.10
C ALA A 521 -11.67 39.97 11.67
N ASP A 522 -11.52 39.75 10.36
CA ASP A 522 -10.78 38.61 9.81
C ASP A 522 -9.31 38.63 10.26
N ARG A 523 -8.66 39.80 10.21
CA ARG A 523 -7.27 39.95 10.71
C ARG A 523 -7.15 39.66 12.22
N GLN A 524 -8.15 40.06 13.01
CA GLN A 524 -8.16 39.77 14.45
C GLN A 524 -8.34 38.28 14.71
N GLU A 525 -9.18 37.61 13.94
CA GLU A 525 -9.41 36.18 14.05
C GLU A 525 -8.18 35.37 13.62
N VAL A 526 -7.52 35.76 12.54
CA VAL A 526 -6.23 35.18 12.14
C VAL A 526 -5.19 35.35 13.26
N ALA A 527 -5.06 36.55 13.83
CA ALA A 527 -4.14 36.77 14.94
C ALA A 527 -4.49 35.99 16.21
N ARG A 528 -5.77 35.65 16.42
CA ARG A 528 -6.22 34.76 17.51
C ARG A 528 -5.79 33.32 17.24
N LEU A 529 -6.07 32.82 16.03
CA LEU A 529 -5.71 31.47 15.60
C LEU A 529 -4.19 31.26 15.58
N GLU A 530 -3.41 32.25 15.16
CA GLU A 530 -1.93 32.20 15.20
C GLU A 530 -1.41 32.04 16.64
N LYS A 531 -2.02 32.75 17.61
CA LYS A 531 -1.66 32.59 19.03
C LYS A 531 -2.03 31.22 19.56
N GLU A 532 -3.21 30.71 19.20
CA GLU A 532 -3.63 29.35 19.59
C GLU A 532 -2.72 28.28 18.99
N LEU A 533 -2.36 28.42 17.71
CA LEU A 533 -1.39 27.55 17.05
C LEU A 533 -0.03 27.58 17.74
N HIS A 534 0.44 28.78 18.12
CA HIS A 534 1.71 28.91 18.84
C HIS A 534 1.67 28.19 20.20
N LEU A 535 0.58 28.37 20.97
CA LEU A 535 0.39 27.69 22.26
C LEU A 535 0.33 26.17 22.12
N VAL A 536 -0.38 25.67 21.11
CA VAL A 536 -0.43 24.23 20.82
C VAL A 536 0.95 23.71 20.40
N SER A 537 1.69 24.47 19.58
CA SER A 537 3.04 24.11 19.17
C SER A 537 4.02 24.07 20.36
N THR A 538 3.92 25.01 21.31
CA THR A 538 4.76 24.99 22.51
C THR A 538 4.41 23.81 23.41
N ALA A 539 3.11 23.53 23.61
CA ALA A 539 2.67 22.37 24.40
C ALA A 539 3.06 21.04 23.75
N ALA A 540 3.03 20.95 22.42
CA ALA A 540 3.54 19.79 21.68
C ALA A 540 5.07 19.65 21.80
N GLY A 541 5.81 20.76 21.79
CA GLY A 541 7.25 20.75 22.06
C GLY A 541 7.59 20.30 23.49
N GLU A 542 6.83 20.75 24.48
CA GLU A 542 6.96 20.33 25.88
C GLU A 542 6.64 18.85 26.07
N SER A 543 5.56 18.35 25.45
CA SER A 543 5.19 16.93 25.52
C SER A 543 6.20 16.03 24.80
N GLN A 544 6.74 16.48 23.66
CA GLN A 544 7.84 15.80 22.98
C GLN A 544 9.13 15.80 23.83
N GLY A 545 9.44 16.92 24.50
CA GLY A 545 10.56 16.99 25.43
C GLY A 545 10.41 16.01 26.60
N SER A 546 9.22 15.94 27.20
CA SER A 546 8.90 14.98 28.26
C SER A 546 9.01 13.52 27.77
N LEU A 547 8.53 13.24 26.55
CA LEU A 547 8.66 11.91 25.94
C LEU A 547 10.12 11.52 25.71
N ASN A 548 10.96 12.44 25.22
CA ASN A 548 12.39 12.19 25.04
C ASN A 548 13.06 11.86 26.38
N VAL A 549 12.73 12.59 27.45
CA VAL A 549 13.26 12.29 28.80
C VAL A 549 12.81 10.90 29.26
N ALA A 550 11.54 10.54 29.10
CA ALA A 550 11.03 9.21 29.44
C ALA A 550 11.68 8.10 28.60
N GLN A 551 11.99 8.37 27.33
CA GLN A 551 12.70 7.46 26.44
C GLN A 551 14.16 7.27 26.90
N ASP A 552 14.86 8.34 27.29
CA ASP A 552 16.21 8.28 27.84
C ASP A 552 16.24 7.53 29.18
N GLU A 553 15.24 7.74 30.04
CA GLU A 553 15.08 6.99 31.30
C GLU A 553 14.83 5.49 31.04
N LEU A 554 13.98 5.15 30.07
CA LEU A 554 13.73 3.75 29.69
C LEU A 554 15.00 3.09 29.15
N VAL A 555 15.79 3.82 28.37
CA VAL A 555 17.10 3.37 27.90
C VAL A 555 18.02 3.10 29.09
N ALA A 556 18.12 4.02 30.05
CA ALA A 556 18.91 3.83 31.26
C ALA A 556 18.46 2.59 32.07
N PHE A 557 17.14 2.41 32.27
CA PHE A 557 16.60 1.21 32.92
C PHE A 557 16.95 -0.08 32.16
N SER A 558 16.92 -0.05 30.83
CA SER A 558 17.30 -1.21 30.01
C SER A 558 18.78 -1.58 30.16
N GLU A 559 19.66 -0.57 30.31
CA GLU A 559 21.09 -0.78 30.58
C GLU A 559 21.31 -1.37 31.98
N GLU A 560 20.63 -0.84 33.00
CA GLU A 560 20.70 -1.38 34.36
C GLU A 560 20.20 -2.83 34.42
N LEU A 561 19.12 -3.16 33.70
CA LEU A 561 18.58 -4.51 33.63
C LEU A 561 19.53 -5.48 32.91
N ALA A 562 20.16 -5.05 31.81
CA ALA A 562 21.19 -5.81 31.12
C ALA A 562 22.44 -6.05 31.99
N ASN A 563 22.83 -5.05 32.79
CA ASN A 563 23.92 -5.18 33.76
C ASN A 563 23.57 -6.16 34.89
N LEU A 564 22.35 -6.10 35.42
CA LEU A 564 21.88 -7.04 36.44
C LEU A 564 21.82 -8.48 35.91
N TYR A 565 21.30 -8.66 34.70
CA TYR A 565 21.26 -9.97 34.03
C TYR A 565 22.67 -10.56 33.89
N ASN A 566 23.64 -9.77 33.41
CA ASN A 566 25.04 -10.18 33.37
C ASN A 566 25.59 -10.58 34.74
N HIS A 567 25.29 -9.80 35.78
CA HIS A 567 25.77 -10.08 37.13
C HIS A 567 25.20 -11.39 37.69
N VAL A 568 23.91 -11.65 37.50
CA VAL A 568 23.25 -12.90 37.93
C VAL A 568 23.82 -14.10 37.17
N CYS A 569 24.01 -14.00 35.85
CA CYS A 569 24.64 -15.06 35.06
C CYS A 569 26.08 -15.34 35.54
N MET A 570 26.87 -14.30 35.83
CA MET A 570 28.21 -14.46 36.40
C MET A 570 28.20 -15.15 37.77
N CYS A 571 27.28 -14.78 38.66
CA CYS A 571 27.14 -15.39 39.99
C CYS A 571 26.71 -16.87 39.93
N ASN A 572 25.98 -17.27 38.89
CA ASN A 572 25.51 -18.65 38.68
C ASN A 572 26.45 -19.50 37.81
N ASN A 573 27.61 -18.99 37.39
CA ASN A 573 28.53 -19.65 36.43
C ASN A 573 27.87 -20.02 35.08
N GLU A 574 26.85 -19.29 34.67
CA GLU A 574 26.20 -19.45 33.37
C GLU A 574 26.72 -18.38 32.39
N MET A 575 26.94 -18.74 31.12
CA MET A 575 27.29 -17.74 30.12
C MET A 575 26.04 -16.94 29.73
N PRO A 576 26.06 -15.60 29.82
CA PRO A 576 24.94 -14.76 29.41
C PRO A 576 24.56 -15.04 27.96
N ASN A 577 23.28 -15.20 27.68
CA ASN A 577 22.81 -15.49 26.32
C ASN A 577 22.98 -14.24 25.44
N ARG A 578 23.87 -14.30 24.45
CA ARG A 578 24.27 -13.15 23.60
C ARG A 578 23.09 -12.51 22.86
N VAL A 579 22.12 -13.33 22.46
CA VAL A 579 20.88 -12.87 21.82
C VAL A 579 20.08 -11.95 22.74
N MET A 580 19.96 -12.27 24.04
CA MET A 580 19.23 -11.42 25.00
C MET A 580 19.93 -10.07 25.21
N LEU A 581 21.26 -10.07 25.27
CA LEU A 581 22.04 -8.83 25.37
C LEU A 581 21.99 -7.99 24.09
N ASP A 582 21.99 -8.63 22.94
CA ASP A 582 21.88 -7.97 21.65
C ASP A 582 20.47 -7.37 21.47
N TYR A 583 19.40 -7.98 22.00
CA TYR A 583 18.06 -7.35 22.04
C TYR A 583 18.02 -6.06 22.87
N TYR A 584 18.68 -6.02 24.04
CA TYR A 584 18.76 -4.77 24.83
C TYR A 584 19.61 -3.70 24.09
N LYS A 585 20.68 -4.10 23.40
CA LYS A 585 21.54 -3.21 22.61
C LYS A 585 20.93 -2.77 21.27
N GLU A 586 20.10 -3.59 20.63
CA GLU A 586 19.37 -3.24 19.42
C GLU A 586 18.12 -2.40 19.72
N GLY A 587 17.49 -2.60 20.89
CA GLY A 587 16.51 -1.67 21.45
C GLY A 587 17.06 -0.25 21.51
N LEU A 588 18.26 -0.09 22.08
CA LEU A 588 19.04 1.15 22.09
C LEU A 588 19.26 1.78 20.69
N ALA A 589 19.62 0.98 19.69
CA ALA A 589 19.94 1.47 18.34
C ALA A 589 18.69 1.76 17.46
N SER A 590 17.54 1.15 17.75
CA SER A 590 16.28 1.40 17.03
C SER A 590 15.55 2.65 17.55
N VAL A 591 15.69 2.91 18.86
CA VAL A 591 15.11 4.06 19.57
C VAL A 591 15.87 5.35 19.21
N CYS A 592 17.21 5.33 19.12
CA CYS A 592 17.99 6.49 18.64
C CYS A 592 17.78 6.80 17.14
N ARG A 593 17.64 5.77 16.28
CA ARG A 593 17.43 5.97 14.83
C ARG A 593 16.06 6.58 14.49
N SER A 594 15.07 6.43 15.35
CA SER A 594 13.77 7.11 15.19
C SER A 594 13.81 8.58 15.60
N ALA A 595 14.78 9.00 16.42
CA ALA A 595 14.98 10.40 16.82
C ALA A 595 15.79 11.20 15.78
N GLU A 596 16.74 10.58 15.08
CA GLU A 596 17.57 11.25 14.06
C GLU A 596 16.91 11.37 12.68
N GLY A 597 15.83 10.62 12.41
CA GLY A 597 15.13 10.59 11.12
C GLY A 597 14.14 11.75 10.85
N LYS A 598 14.02 12.75 11.73
CA LYS A 598 13.13 13.92 11.54
C LYS A 598 13.86 15.26 11.68
N GLY A 599 15.12 15.29 11.27
CA GLY A 599 15.93 16.50 11.14
C GLY A 599 15.89 17.16 9.75
N GLU A 600 15.03 16.72 8.82
CA GLU A 600 14.79 17.46 7.58
C GLU A 600 13.82 18.61 7.86
N GLN A 601 14.43 19.79 7.97
CA GLN A 601 13.84 21.11 7.88
C GLN A 601 12.58 21.13 7.01
N HIS A 602 11.40 21.07 7.63
CA HIS A 602 10.23 21.71 7.06
C HIS A 602 10.48 23.21 7.14
N GLY A 603 11.16 23.72 6.12
CA GLY A 603 11.12 25.13 5.78
C GLY A 603 9.67 25.55 5.74
N ALA A 604 9.36 26.62 6.47
CA ALA A 604 8.07 27.30 6.43
C ALA A 604 7.59 27.40 4.97
N PRO A 605 6.29 27.21 4.68
CA PRO A 605 5.78 27.54 3.37
C PRO A 605 6.04 29.03 3.15
N VAL A 606 6.96 29.32 2.23
CA VAL A 606 7.19 30.68 1.73
C VAL A 606 5.87 31.11 1.12
N LEU A 607 5.13 31.92 1.86
CA LEU A 607 4.06 32.76 1.35
C LEU A 607 4.59 33.45 0.08
N PRO A 608 3.93 33.31 -1.07
CA PRO A 608 4.22 34.17 -2.20
C PRO A 608 3.93 35.59 -1.75
N GLN A 609 4.98 36.40 -1.59
CA GLN A 609 4.83 37.83 -1.48
C GLN A 609 4.18 38.30 -2.78
N LEU A 610 2.89 38.65 -2.70
CA LEU A 610 2.26 39.48 -3.72
C LEU A 610 3.04 40.79 -3.76
N GLY A 611 3.93 40.91 -4.76
CA GLY A 611 4.45 42.19 -5.19
C GLY A 611 3.29 43.05 -5.75
N PRO A 612 3.38 44.37 -5.66
CA PRO A 612 2.33 45.27 -6.13
C PRO A 612 2.26 45.23 -7.66
N ASP A 613 1.04 45.07 -8.19
CA ASP A 613 0.71 45.33 -9.60
C ASP A 613 1.21 46.71 -10.04
N PRO A 614 2.04 46.81 -11.08
CA PRO A 614 2.18 48.04 -11.84
C PRO A 614 1.05 48.08 -12.87
N ARG A 615 0.12 49.01 -12.65
CA ARG A 615 -0.80 49.48 -13.68
C ARG A 615 0.00 50.10 -14.84
N GLU A 616 -0.19 49.58 -16.05
CA GLU A 616 -0.31 50.34 -17.31
C GLU A 616 -1.36 49.69 -18.20
#